data_AF-A0A330GV50-F1
#
_entry.id   AF-A0A330GV50-F1
#
_cell.length_a   1.000
_cell.length_b   1.000
_cell.length_c   1.000
_cell.angle_alpha   90.00
_cell.angle_beta   90.00
_cell.angle_gamma   90.00
#
_symmetry.space_group_name_H-M   'P 1'
#
loop_
_entity.id
_entity.type
_entity.pdbx_description
1 polymer ?
#
loop_
_entity_poly.entity_id
_entity_poly.type
_entity_poly.pdbx_seq_one_letter_code
_entity_poly.pdbx_strand_id
1 'polypeptide(L)'
;MDENELGIRRQIAWLETASPDDWHRAVLDFNWDWDIDPLFWIARQPQCDKAMALTMFWKGQPVWYLLMALENGGSDTNREPLWDMLKFTAQRINAKGYVRSKIAYDVDEYTRDDFEELVEKAKQLTHPPIKPHPDMKRALRGRRIVNDIDFYRRYPKDFHGTVLIELPDHGDPENVGPLGKVWSALESLWRH
;
A
#
# COMPACT_ATOMS: atom_id res chain seq x y z
N MET A 1 19.39 20.87 -4.72
CA MET A 1 18.71 19.65 -4.26
C MET A 1 17.43 20.13 -3.63
N ASP A 2 16.31 19.77 -4.22
CA ASP A 2 15.01 20.18 -3.71
C ASP A 2 14.71 19.44 -2.37
N GLU A 3 13.84 20.02 -1.55
CA GLU A 3 13.52 19.50 -0.22
C GLU A 3 12.88 18.10 -0.27
N ASN A 4 12.16 17.82 -1.34
CA ASN A 4 11.46 16.57 -1.59
C ASN A 4 12.44 15.43 -1.95
N GLU A 5 13.39 15.68 -2.85
CA GLU A 5 14.50 14.79 -3.21
C GLU A 5 15.34 14.44 -1.98
N LEU A 6 15.60 15.41 -1.11
CA LEU A 6 16.26 15.15 0.15
C LEU A 6 15.41 14.27 1.09
N GLY A 7 14.09 14.49 1.14
CA GLY A 7 13.13 13.66 1.86
C GLY A 7 13.14 12.20 1.39
N ILE A 8 13.02 11.98 0.08
CA ILE A 8 13.07 10.66 -0.57
C ILE A 8 14.38 9.94 -0.21
N ARG A 9 15.52 10.64 -0.33
CA ARG A 9 16.84 10.07 0.02
C ARG A 9 16.93 9.66 1.48
N ARG A 10 16.40 10.47 2.41
CA ARG A 10 16.37 10.12 3.84
C ARG A 10 15.50 8.88 4.08
N GLN A 11 14.36 8.78 3.40
CA GLN A 11 13.47 7.64 3.55
C GLN A 11 14.11 6.35 3.02
N ILE A 12 14.71 6.39 1.84
CA ILE A 12 15.45 5.25 1.28
C ILE A 12 16.63 4.86 2.19
N ALA A 13 17.42 5.83 2.68
CA ALA A 13 18.54 5.55 3.58
C ALA A 13 18.09 4.87 4.89
N TRP A 14 16.93 5.27 5.44
CA TRP A 14 16.36 4.56 6.59
C TRP A 14 15.95 3.12 6.22
N LEU A 15 15.24 2.96 5.09
CA LEU A 15 14.80 1.66 4.59
C LEU A 15 15.97 0.70 4.34
N GLU A 16 17.13 1.18 3.87
CA GLU A 16 18.34 0.38 3.68
C GLU A 16 18.84 -0.30 4.95
N THR A 17 18.59 0.32 6.12
CA THR A 17 18.96 -0.23 7.44
C THR A 17 17.81 -0.98 8.13
N ALA A 18 16.59 -0.82 7.64
CA ALA A 18 15.38 -1.37 8.24
C ALA A 18 15.14 -2.83 7.82
N SER A 19 14.37 -3.57 8.62
CA SER A 19 14.03 -4.95 8.30
C SER A 19 12.94 -5.05 7.22
N PRO A 20 12.80 -6.19 6.51
CA PRO A 20 11.67 -6.39 5.60
C PRO A 20 10.29 -6.30 6.28
N ASP A 21 10.22 -6.57 7.59
CA ASP A 21 8.97 -6.40 8.34
C ASP A 21 8.69 -4.91 8.58
N ASP A 22 9.72 -4.07 8.74
CA ASP A 22 9.59 -2.60 8.80
C ASP A 22 9.25 -1.99 7.44
N TRP A 23 9.78 -2.54 6.34
CA TRP A 23 9.37 -2.12 5.00
C TRP A 23 7.88 -2.35 4.78
N HIS A 24 7.34 -3.48 5.25
CA HIS A 24 5.90 -3.75 5.14
C HIS A 24 5.09 -2.74 5.95
N ARG A 25 5.54 -2.40 7.16
CA ARG A 25 4.89 -1.38 7.99
C ARG A 25 4.94 0.00 7.36
N ALA A 26 6.07 0.38 6.77
CA ALA A 26 6.20 1.62 6.00
C ALA A 26 5.23 1.64 4.80
N VAL A 27 5.06 0.53 4.08
CA VAL A 27 4.05 0.40 3.00
C VAL A 27 2.62 0.58 3.54
N LEU A 28 2.31 0.03 4.72
CA LEU A 28 0.99 0.18 5.34
C LEU A 28 0.71 1.62 5.78
N ASP A 29 1.74 2.35 6.18
CA ASP A 29 1.66 3.74 6.66
C ASP A 29 1.72 4.79 5.55
N PHE A 30 2.27 4.42 4.38
CA PHE A 30 2.65 5.36 3.33
C PHE A 30 1.48 6.25 2.88
N ASN A 31 1.74 7.56 2.74
CA ASN A 31 0.82 8.49 2.10
C ASN A 31 0.96 8.39 0.58
N TRP A 32 -0.09 7.91 -0.10
CA TRP A 32 -0.08 7.64 -1.54
C TRP A 32 -0.10 8.90 -2.41
N ASP A 33 -0.26 10.09 -1.81
CA ASP A 33 -0.08 11.38 -2.48
C ASP A 33 1.39 11.83 -2.55
N TRP A 34 2.31 11.10 -1.90
CA TRP A 34 3.75 11.38 -1.95
C TRP A 34 4.45 10.65 -3.09
N ASP A 35 5.69 11.06 -3.38
CA ASP A 35 6.53 10.39 -4.37
C ASP A 35 6.77 8.92 -4.03
N ILE A 36 6.48 8.06 -5.00
CA ILE A 36 6.47 6.60 -4.85
C ILE A 36 7.88 5.99 -4.85
N ASP A 37 8.93 6.77 -5.05
CA ASP A 37 10.32 6.29 -5.14
C ASP A 37 10.74 5.35 -4.00
N PRO A 38 10.41 5.60 -2.72
CA PRO A 38 10.67 4.68 -1.63
C PRO A 38 9.96 3.33 -1.80
N LEU A 39 8.69 3.34 -2.24
CA LEU A 39 7.94 2.12 -2.53
C LEU A 39 8.53 1.35 -3.72
N PHE A 40 8.94 2.08 -4.77
CA PHE A 40 9.55 1.45 -5.94
C PHE A 40 10.94 0.89 -5.61
N TRP A 41 11.70 1.56 -4.74
CA TRP A 41 12.93 1.00 -4.18
C TRP A 41 12.65 -0.31 -3.44
N ILE A 42 11.64 -0.35 -2.57
CA ILE A 42 11.23 -1.57 -1.85
C ILE A 42 10.87 -2.69 -2.84
N ALA A 43 10.04 -2.40 -3.84
CA ALA A 43 9.57 -3.38 -4.83
C ALA A 43 10.72 -4.06 -5.59
N ARG A 44 11.86 -3.38 -5.76
CA ARG A 44 13.06 -3.91 -6.43
C ARG A 44 13.93 -4.78 -5.54
N GLN A 45 13.80 -4.69 -4.22
CA GLN A 45 14.68 -5.41 -3.30
C GLN A 45 14.48 -6.93 -3.35
N PRO A 46 15.56 -7.74 -3.31
CA PRO A 46 15.44 -9.20 -3.21
C PRO A 46 14.68 -9.69 -1.97
N GLN A 47 14.71 -8.91 -0.89
CA GLN A 47 14.01 -9.23 0.35
C GLN A 47 12.56 -8.72 0.40
N CYS A 48 12.07 -8.08 -0.65
CA CYS A 48 10.67 -7.68 -0.75
C CYS A 48 9.77 -8.93 -0.63
N ASP A 49 8.92 -8.93 0.38
CA ASP A 49 7.99 -10.02 0.63
C ASP A 49 6.86 -9.99 -0.41
N LYS A 50 6.40 -11.15 -0.84
CA LYS A 50 5.30 -11.25 -1.79
C LYS A 50 4.04 -10.56 -1.27
N ALA A 51 3.73 -10.67 0.02
CA ALA A 51 2.61 -9.96 0.61
C ALA A 51 2.74 -8.44 0.46
N MET A 52 3.95 -7.91 0.68
CA MET A 52 4.25 -6.49 0.55
C MET A 52 4.12 -5.99 -0.89
N ALA A 53 4.61 -6.77 -1.86
CA ALA A 53 4.42 -6.49 -3.29
C ALA A 53 2.93 -6.47 -3.68
N LEU A 54 2.12 -7.40 -3.17
CA LEU A 54 0.67 -7.42 -3.40
C LEU A 54 -0.02 -6.21 -2.77
N THR A 55 0.35 -5.83 -1.54
CA THR A 55 -0.18 -4.62 -0.89
C THR A 55 0.10 -3.38 -1.71
N MET A 56 1.34 -3.18 -2.19
CA MET A 56 1.69 -2.04 -3.04
C MET A 56 0.95 -2.08 -4.38
N PHE A 57 0.84 -3.27 -4.97
CA PHE A 57 0.17 -3.46 -6.26
C PHE A 57 -1.30 -3.03 -6.19
N TRP A 58 -2.06 -3.54 -5.23
CA TRP A 58 -3.50 -3.26 -5.15
C TRP A 58 -3.80 -1.85 -4.64
N LYS A 59 -3.03 -1.34 -3.68
CA LYS A 59 -3.19 0.06 -3.23
C LYS A 59 -2.87 1.08 -4.32
N GLY A 60 -2.02 0.74 -5.29
CA GLY A 60 -1.73 1.59 -6.44
C GLY A 60 -2.79 1.58 -7.55
N GLN A 61 -3.92 0.87 -7.37
CA GLN A 61 -5.09 0.91 -8.27
C GLN A 61 -4.75 0.63 -9.74
N PRO A 62 -4.21 -0.56 -10.08
CA PRO A 62 -3.71 -0.87 -11.43
C PRO A 62 -4.81 -0.87 -12.49
N VAL A 63 -6.05 -1.12 -12.09
CA VAL A 63 -7.23 -1.11 -12.98
C VAL A 63 -7.47 0.29 -13.56
N TRP A 64 -7.27 1.35 -12.76
CA TRP A 64 -7.41 2.73 -13.19
C TRP A 64 -6.50 3.06 -14.38
N TYR A 65 -5.23 2.63 -14.31
CA TYR A 65 -4.28 2.83 -15.39
C TYR A 65 -4.61 2.02 -16.65
N LEU A 66 -5.19 0.82 -16.53
CA LEU A 66 -5.68 0.08 -17.68
C LEU A 66 -6.87 0.78 -18.36
N LEU A 67 -7.77 1.38 -17.58
CA LEU A 67 -8.86 2.20 -18.11
C LEU A 67 -8.31 3.37 -18.92
N MET A 68 -7.33 4.10 -18.39
CA MET A 68 -6.67 5.19 -19.12
C MET A 68 -6.04 4.72 -20.44
N ALA A 69 -5.40 3.55 -20.45
CA ALA A 69 -4.84 2.98 -21.67
C ALA A 69 -5.93 2.64 -22.70
N LEU A 70 -7.06 2.10 -22.27
CA LEU A 70 -8.22 1.81 -23.13
C LEU A 70 -8.83 3.09 -23.72
N GLU A 71 -9.02 4.12 -22.89
CA GLU A 71 -9.50 5.44 -23.32
C GLU A 71 -8.56 6.08 -24.34
N ASN A 72 -7.26 5.81 -24.23
CA ASN A 72 -6.24 6.25 -25.19
C ASN A 72 -6.07 5.28 -26.39
N GLY A 73 -7.16 4.63 -26.82
CA GLY A 73 -7.15 3.74 -27.99
C GLY A 73 -6.29 2.49 -27.82
N GLY A 74 -6.03 2.07 -26.58
CA GLY A 74 -5.21 0.92 -26.24
C GLY A 74 -3.71 1.20 -26.11
N SER A 75 -3.30 2.47 -26.14
CA SER A 75 -1.89 2.88 -26.06
C SER A 75 -1.46 3.19 -24.62
N ASP A 76 -0.42 2.52 -24.13
CA ASP A 76 0.23 2.79 -22.84
C ASP A 76 1.18 4.00 -22.94
N THR A 77 0.62 5.21 -22.84
CA THR A 77 1.41 6.46 -22.85
C THR A 77 1.61 7.06 -21.47
N ASN A 78 1.02 6.49 -20.42
CA ASN A 78 1.14 7.03 -19.06
C ASN A 78 2.59 6.88 -18.57
N ARG A 79 3.15 7.98 -18.05
CA ARG A 79 4.54 8.08 -17.59
C ARG A 79 4.64 8.31 -16.08
N GLU A 80 3.55 8.13 -15.34
CA GLU A 80 3.55 8.27 -13.90
C GLU A 80 4.46 7.19 -13.26
N PRO A 81 5.33 7.57 -12.32
CA PRO A 81 6.21 6.62 -11.65
C PRO A 81 5.46 5.46 -10.97
N LEU A 82 4.26 5.72 -10.43
CA LEU A 82 3.41 4.69 -9.83
C LEU A 82 3.06 3.61 -10.86
N TRP A 83 2.72 4.02 -12.08
CA TRP A 83 2.38 3.09 -13.14
C TRP A 83 3.55 2.19 -13.54
N ASP A 84 4.76 2.75 -13.60
CA ASP A 84 5.97 1.97 -13.85
C ASP A 84 6.27 0.98 -12.70
N MET A 85 6.02 1.37 -11.45
CA MET A 85 6.11 0.46 -10.31
C MET A 85 5.11 -0.69 -10.40
N LEU A 86 3.87 -0.42 -10.81
CA LEU A 86 2.82 -1.45 -10.95
C LEU A 86 3.15 -2.45 -12.06
N LYS A 87 3.58 -1.97 -13.24
CA LYS A 87 4.06 -2.83 -14.34
C LYS A 87 5.24 -3.70 -13.91
N PHE A 88 6.22 -3.10 -13.24
CA PHE A 88 7.37 -3.83 -12.70
C PHE A 88 6.95 -4.92 -11.70
N THR A 89 6.07 -4.58 -10.76
CA THR A 89 5.59 -5.51 -9.73
C THR A 89 4.82 -6.67 -10.37
N ALA A 90 3.92 -6.39 -11.32
CA ALA A 90 3.20 -7.40 -12.07
C ALA A 90 4.15 -8.33 -12.85
N GLN A 91 5.13 -7.76 -13.56
CA GLN A 91 6.14 -8.54 -14.29
C GLN A 91 6.91 -9.46 -13.33
N ARG A 92 7.32 -8.95 -12.17
CA ARG A 92 8.07 -9.72 -11.18
C ARG A 92 7.23 -10.82 -10.52
N ILE A 93 5.94 -10.59 -10.26
CA ILE A 93 5.00 -11.63 -9.80
C ILE A 93 4.90 -12.75 -10.84
N ASN A 94 4.69 -12.41 -12.11
CA ASN A 94 4.60 -13.38 -13.21
C ASN A 94 5.90 -14.20 -13.36
N ALA A 95 7.05 -13.55 -13.14
CA ALA A 95 8.36 -14.21 -13.16
C ALA A 95 8.68 -15.00 -11.88
N LYS A 96 7.77 -15.04 -10.89
CA LYS A 96 7.99 -15.63 -9.56
C LYS A 96 9.22 -15.03 -8.84
N GLY A 97 9.54 -13.76 -9.10
CA GLY A 97 10.74 -13.09 -8.61
C GLY A 97 10.66 -12.55 -7.18
N TYR A 98 9.49 -12.62 -6.54
CA TYR A 98 9.32 -12.39 -5.10
C TYR A 98 9.41 -13.73 -4.36
N VAL A 99 10.63 -14.09 -3.94
CA VAL A 99 10.93 -15.39 -3.32
C VAL A 99 10.57 -15.44 -1.84
N ARG A 100 10.59 -14.30 -1.15
CA ARG A 100 10.22 -14.22 0.27
C ARG A 100 8.69 -14.21 0.41
N SER A 101 8.16 -15.06 1.29
CA SER A 101 6.73 -15.15 1.61
C SER A 101 6.54 -15.49 3.09
N LYS A 102 6.95 -14.57 3.98
CA LYS A 102 6.88 -14.73 5.45
C LYS A 102 5.77 -13.90 6.09
N ILE A 103 5.19 -12.96 5.34
CA ILE A 103 4.12 -12.07 5.80
C ILE A 103 2.78 -12.62 5.28
N ALA A 104 1.76 -12.57 6.12
CA ALA A 104 0.41 -12.95 5.72
C ALA A 104 -0.20 -11.88 4.80
N TYR A 105 -1.01 -12.31 3.83
CA TYR A 105 -1.77 -11.42 2.97
C TYR A 105 -3.18 -11.98 2.82
N ASP A 106 -4.17 -11.18 3.19
CA ASP A 106 -5.57 -11.54 3.04
C ASP A 106 -6.11 -10.94 1.73
N VAL A 107 -7.07 -11.64 1.14
CA VAL A 107 -7.75 -11.20 -0.08
C VAL A 107 -9.21 -11.01 0.27
N ASP A 108 -9.62 -9.76 0.39
CA ASP A 108 -11.00 -9.35 0.60
C ASP A 108 -11.82 -9.43 -0.71
N GLU A 109 -13.10 -9.09 -0.61
CA GLU A 109 -14.01 -9.09 -1.76
C GLU A 109 -13.60 -8.03 -2.80
N TYR A 110 -13.24 -6.83 -2.37
CA TYR A 110 -12.78 -5.75 -3.24
C TYR A 110 -11.55 -6.15 -4.09
N THR A 111 -10.56 -6.78 -3.47
CA THR A 111 -9.36 -7.27 -4.19
C THR A 111 -9.73 -8.35 -5.22
N ARG A 112 -10.76 -9.16 -4.97
CA ARG A 112 -11.24 -10.16 -5.94
C ARG A 112 -11.92 -9.47 -7.11
N ASP A 113 -12.78 -8.52 -6.84
CA ASP A 113 -13.50 -7.76 -7.86
C ASP A 113 -12.53 -6.95 -8.73
N ASP A 114 -11.58 -6.25 -8.11
CA ASP A 114 -10.50 -5.54 -8.80
C ASP A 114 -9.66 -6.48 -9.68
N PHE A 115 -9.43 -7.72 -9.23
CA PHE A 115 -8.72 -8.70 -10.05
C PHE A 115 -9.53 -9.16 -11.26
N GLU A 116 -10.83 -9.43 -11.09
CA GLU A 116 -11.67 -9.79 -12.23
C GLU A 116 -11.79 -8.62 -13.21
N GLU A 117 -11.91 -7.38 -12.72
CA GLU A 117 -11.89 -6.20 -13.58
C GLU A 117 -10.54 -6.05 -14.30
N LEU A 118 -9.41 -6.21 -13.60
CA LEU A 118 -8.07 -6.20 -14.20
C LEU A 118 -7.98 -7.21 -15.36
N VAL A 119 -8.51 -8.41 -15.17
CA VAL A 119 -8.58 -9.46 -16.21
C VAL A 119 -9.42 -9.00 -17.41
N GLU A 120 -10.60 -8.45 -17.17
CA GLU A 120 -11.49 -8.00 -18.24
C GLU A 120 -10.95 -6.79 -19.01
N LYS A 121 -10.32 -5.82 -18.35
CA LYS A 121 -9.67 -4.69 -19.04
C LYS A 121 -8.44 -5.13 -19.81
N ALA A 122 -7.61 -6.00 -19.24
CA ALA A 122 -6.41 -6.50 -19.92
C ALA A 122 -6.75 -7.25 -21.22
N LYS A 123 -7.86 -8.00 -21.28
CA LYS A 123 -8.31 -8.71 -22.50
C LYS A 123 -8.70 -7.78 -23.65
N GLN A 124 -9.08 -6.54 -23.35
CA GLN A 124 -9.48 -5.55 -24.36
C GLN A 124 -8.26 -4.90 -25.03
N LEU A 125 -7.07 -5.03 -24.45
CA LEU A 125 -5.82 -4.52 -24.99
C LEU A 125 -5.13 -5.60 -25.81
N THR A 126 -4.66 -5.26 -27.02
CA THR A 126 -3.85 -6.19 -27.83
C THR A 126 -2.50 -6.51 -27.16
N HIS A 127 -1.93 -5.52 -26.46
CA HIS A 127 -0.69 -5.64 -25.71
C HIS A 127 -0.86 -5.06 -24.30
N PRO A 128 -1.48 -5.82 -23.38
CA PRO A 128 -1.75 -5.30 -22.06
C PRO A 128 -0.43 -5.05 -21.31
N PRO A 129 -0.22 -3.85 -20.76
CA PRO A 129 1.01 -3.49 -20.04
C PRO A 129 1.17 -4.27 -18.73
N ILE A 130 0.06 -4.73 -18.14
CA ILE A 130 0.03 -5.66 -17.02
C ILE A 130 -0.58 -6.98 -17.48
N LYS A 131 0.07 -8.09 -17.13
CA LYS A 131 -0.47 -9.44 -17.30
C LYS A 131 -1.03 -9.93 -15.96
N PRO A 132 -2.36 -10.10 -15.84
CA PRO A 132 -2.96 -10.66 -14.63
C PRO A 132 -2.40 -12.05 -14.32
N HIS A 133 -2.10 -12.32 -13.05
CA HIS A 133 -1.58 -13.60 -12.60
C HIS A 133 -2.38 -14.10 -11.39
N PRO A 134 -2.75 -15.40 -11.27
CA PRO A 134 -3.58 -15.90 -10.18
C PRO A 134 -3.05 -15.61 -8.77
N ASP A 135 -1.73 -15.50 -8.62
CA ASP A 135 -1.10 -15.13 -7.33
C ASP A 135 -1.47 -13.71 -6.87
N MET A 136 -1.96 -12.83 -7.76
CA MET A 136 -2.40 -11.48 -7.39
C MET A 136 -3.65 -11.50 -6.53
N LYS A 137 -4.51 -12.51 -6.67
CA LYS A 137 -5.72 -12.72 -5.85
C LYS A 137 -5.59 -13.89 -4.86
N ARG A 138 -4.37 -14.30 -4.54
CA ARG A 138 -4.14 -15.45 -3.66
C ARG A 138 -3.75 -15.00 -2.26
N ALA A 139 -4.52 -15.42 -1.26
CA ALA A 139 -4.15 -15.25 0.13
C ALA A 139 -2.83 -15.95 0.44
N LEU A 140 -1.99 -15.33 1.27
CA LEU A 140 -0.70 -15.86 1.69
C LEU A 140 -0.71 -16.13 3.20
N ARG A 141 -0.17 -17.28 3.58
CA ARG A 141 0.08 -17.61 4.99
C ARG A 141 1.38 -16.96 5.45
N GLY A 142 1.41 -16.50 6.69
CA GLY A 142 2.60 -15.90 7.29
C GLY A 142 2.28 -15.25 8.63
N ARG A 143 3.21 -14.45 9.12
CA ARG A 143 2.96 -13.59 10.29
C ARG A 143 2.15 -12.38 9.83
N ARG A 144 1.12 -12.02 10.59
CA ARG A 144 0.43 -10.75 10.38
C ARG A 144 1.31 -9.63 10.94
N ILE A 145 1.67 -8.69 10.08
CA ILE A 145 2.43 -7.51 10.44
C ILE A 145 1.46 -6.33 10.46
N VAL A 146 1.46 -5.60 11.58
CA VAL A 146 0.65 -4.40 11.78
C VAL A 146 1.56 -3.30 12.31
N ASN A 147 1.17 -2.05 12.10
CA ASN A 147 1.87 -0.92 12.70
C ASN A 147 1.56 -0.88 14.19
N ASP A 148 2.60 -0.82 15.00
CA ASP A 148 2.55 -0.84 16.46
C ASP A 148 3.35 0.35 17.02
N ILE A 149 3.21 0.64 18.31
CA ILE A 149 3.89 1.78 18.93
C ILE A 149 5.42 1.66 18.82
N ASP A 150 5.97 0.45 18.88
CA ASP A 150 7.40 0.22 18.77
C ASP A 150 7.93 0.51 17.37
N PHE A 151 7.13 0.26 16.34
CA PHE A 151 7.42 0.71 14.98
C PHE A 151 7.44 2.23 14.90
N TYR A 152 6.40 2.92 15.39
CA TYR A 152 6.35 4.38 15.33
C TYR A 152 7.44 5.07 16.16
N ARG A 153 7.97 4.42 17.22
CA ARG A 153 9.13 4.92 17.97
C ARG A 153 10.43 4.94 17.15
N ARG A 154 10.58 4.04 16.18
CA ARG A 154 11.79 3.92 15.33
C ARG A 154 11.58 4.39 13.89
N TYR A 155 10.34 4.59 13.45
CA TYR A 155 9.99 5.11 12.13
C TYR A 155 10.00 6.65 12.14
N PRO A 156 10.87 7.32 11.35
CA PRO A 156 10.99 8.77 11.38
C PRO A 156 9.67 9.47 11.09
N LYS A 157 9.34 10.48 11.91
CA LYS A 157 8.04 11.18 11.89
C LYS A 157 7.76 11.87 10.57
N ASP A 158 8.80 12.37 9.91
CA ASP A 158 8.74 12.99 8.59
C ASP A 158 8.38 12.00 7.47
N PHE A 159 8.30 10.69 7.76
CA PHE A 159 7.84 9.68 6.80
C PHE A 159 6.42 9.17 7.10
N HIS A 160 5.76 9.69 8.14
CA HIS A 160 4.46 9.18 8.56
C HIS A 160 3.39 9.64 7.58
N GLY A 161 2.71 8.69 6.95
CA GLY A 161 1.51 8.97 6.16
C GLY A 161 0.22 8.88 6.98
N THR A 162 0.31 8.38 8.22
CA THR A 162 -0.79 8.39 9.18
C THR A 162 -0.40 9.09 10.47
N VAL A 163 -1.39 9.64 11.18
CA VAL A 163 -1.19 10.20 12.52
C VAL A 163 -1.63 9.15 13.53
N LEU A 164 -0.70 8.68 14.36
CA LEU A 164 -1.04 7.84 15.50
C LEU A 164 -1.75 8.69 16.55
N ILE A 165 -3.04 8.42 16.79
CA ILE A 165 -3.82 9.02 17.87
C ILE A 165 -3.96 7.96 18.97
N GLU A 166 -3.30 8.18 20.11
CA GLU A 166 -3.60 7.43 21.33
C GLU A 166 -4.97 7.89 21.83
N LEU A 167 -5.97 7.04 21.69
CA LEU A 167 -7.25 7.25 22.37
C LEU A 167 -7.04 6.96 23.86
N PRO A 168 -7.56 7.79 24.77
CA PRO A 168 -7.55 7.46 26.19
C PRO A 168 -8.26 6.13 26.40
N ASP A 169 -7.70 5.28 27.27
CA ASP A 169 -8.36 4.04 27.67
C ASP A 169 -9.80 4.33 28.09
N HIS A 170 -10.77 3.70 27.44
CA HIS A 170 -12.20 3.78 27.79
C HIS A 170 -12.52 3.14 29.17
N GLY A 171 -11.51 2.87 29.99
CA GLY A 171 -11.61 2.21 31.29
C GLY A 171 -11.87 3.15 32.47
N ASP A 172 -11.81 4.48 32.28
CA ASP A 172 -12.12 5.44 33.34
C ASP A 172 -13.38 6.26 33.01
N PRO A 173 -14.56 5.85 33.49
CA PRO A 173 -15.82 6.55 33.23
C PRO A 173 -15.89 7.95 33.85
N GLU A 174 -14.94 8.37 34.69
CA GLU A 174 -14.94 9.70 35.31
C GLU A 174 -14.06 10.73 34.57
N ASN A 175 -13.25 10.32 33.59
CA ASN A 175 -12.34 11.22 32.88
C ASN A 175 -12.73 11.43 31.41
N VAL A 176 -13.94 11.95 31.23
CA VAL A 176 -14.48 12.30 29.92
C VAL A 176 -13.84 13.62 29.45
N GLY A 177 -12.67 13.51 28.81
CA GLY A 177 -12.03 14.63 28.12
C GLY A 177 -12.90 15.24 27.00
N PRO A 178 -12.42 16.29 26.32
CA PRO A 178 -13.21 17.08 25.37
C PRO A 178 -13.90 16.25 24.27
N LEU A 179 -13.32 15.11 23.90
CA LEU A 179 -13.85 14.21 22.88
C LEU A 179 -15.03 13.35 23.34
N GLY A 180 -15.21 13.08 24.63
CA GLY A 180 -16.39 12.36 25.08
C GLY A 180 -17.67 13.22 25.03
N LYS A 181 -17.53 14.55 25.03
CA LYS A 181 -18.64 15.47 24.69
C LYS A 181 -18.99 15.40 23.20
N VAL A 182 -18.00 15.17 22.32
CA VAL A 182 -18.22 15.01 20.88
C VAL A 182 -18.94 13.70 20.58
N TRP A 183 -18.59 12.61 21.27
CA TRP A 183 -19.24 11.31 21.09
C TRP A 183 -20.69 11.30 21.61
N SER A 184 -20.94 11.91 22.78
CA SER A 184 -22.30 12.05 23.32
C SER A 184 -23.21 12.93 22.43
N ALA A 185 -22.64 13.90 21.71
CA ALA A 185 -23.37 14.73 20.75
C ALA A 185 -23.67 13.98 19.43
N LEU A 186 -22.82 13.03 19.02
CA LEU A 186 -23.05 12.20 17.85
C LEU A 186 -24.07 11.08 18.13
N GLU A 187 -24.05 10.48 19.33
CA GLU A 187 -25.03 9.45 19.70
C GLU A 187 -26.47 9.99 19.84
N SER A 188 -26.65 11.26 20.22
CA SER A 188 -27.99 11.87 20.28
C SER A 188 -28.58 12.14 18.89
N LEU A 189 -27.74 12.27 17.86
CA LEU A 189 -28.15 12.47 16.47
C LEU A 189 -28.57 11.17 15.75
N TRP A 190 -28.26 10.00 16.32
CA TRP A 190 -28.59 8.68 15.73
C TRP A 190 -29.76 7.96 16.43
N ARG A 191 -30.46 8.62 17.36
CA ARG A 191 -31.66 8.08 18.04
C ARG A 191 -32.97 8.79 17.67
N HIS A 192 -33.03 9.48 16.53
CA HIS A 192 -34.29 9.97 15.95
C HIS A 192 -34.44 9.50 14.50
#